data_AF-A0A2E7A8W4-F1
#
_entry.id   AF-A0A2E7A8W4-F1
#
_cell.length_a   1.000
_cell.length_b   1.000
_cell.length_c   1.000
_cell.angle_alpha   90.00
_cell.angle_beta   90.00
_cell.angle_gamma   90.00
#
_symmetry.space_group_name_H-M   'P 1'
#
loop_
_entity.id
_entity.type
_entity.pdbx_description
1 polymer ?
#
loop_
_entity_poly.entity_id
_entity_poly.type
_entity_poly.pdbx_seq_one_letter_code
_entity_poly.pdbx_strand_id
1 'polypeptide(L)'
;MSDQAKQVDEDAMLQSKPHKLLTAMIACALIAAACGGGSDQTQLERELQDKAGSDILPVELGLVDCPEDVVVTPESVFICASEVAGQYYELQVRIIDKQGQYSYAHKHHPLQLVNTEALLADQVAYEVGFDVMVDCGDDEYLVAPIGSSFNCLATRVDGGAQATIEVRLEDAQGRVSWDLVRA
;
A
#
# COMPACT_ATOMS: atom_id res chain seq x y z
N MET A 1 -70.66 -32.47 -33.38
CA MET A 1 -69.74 -33.05 -32.39
C MET A 1 -68.80 -31.91 -32.00
N SER A 2 -69.24 -30.94 -31.18
CA SER A 2 -69.20 -30.89 -29.69
C SER A 2 -67.80 -31.20 -29.15
N ASP A 3 -67.10 -30.37 -28.37
CA ASP A 3 -67.43 -29.25 -27.47
C ASP A 3 -66.20 -28.30 -27.37
N GLN A 4 -66.34 -26.95 -27.38
CA GLN A 4 -66.33 -26.00 -26.22
C GLN A 4 -65.17 -26.18 -25.22
N ALA A 5 -64.49 -25.18 -24.64
CA ALA A 5 -64.51 -23.71 -24.55
C ALA A 5 -63.10 -23.31 -24.02
N LYS A 6 -62.56 -22.09 -24.10
CA LYS A 6 -63.04 -20.88 -23.40
C LYS A 6 -62.09 -19.72 -23.76
N GLN A 7 -62.68 -18.57 -24.04
CA GLN A 7 -62.08 -17.29 -24.39
C GLN A 7 -62.63 -16.24 -23.41
N VAL A 8 -61.77 -15.38 -22.86
CA VAL A 8 -62.03 -14.04 -22.27
C VAL A 8 -60.63 -13.41 -22.21
N ASP A 9 -60.17 -12.49 -23.06
CA ASP A 9 -60.61 -11.16 -23.51
C ASP A 9 -60.74 -10.12 -22.38
N GLU A 10 -59.78 -9.21 -22.32
CA GLU A 10 -59.96 -7.86 -21.77
C GLU A 10 -59.03 -6.90 -22.54
N ASP A 11 -59.42 -6.59 -23.77
CA ASP A 11 -59.10 -5.31 -24.40
C ASP A 11 -59.78 -4.17 -23.62
N ALA A 12 -59.00 -3.20 -23.14
CA ALA A 12 -59.26 -1.76 -23.29
C ALA A 12 -58.33 -0.96 -22.38
N MET A 13 -57.42 -0.18 -22.97
CA MET A 13 -57.69 1.25 -23.14
C MET A 13 -56.57 1.90 -23.95
N LEU A 14 -56.98 2.31 -25.14
CA LEU A 14 -56.40 3.41 -25.91
C LEU A 14 -56.09 4.60 -24.99
N GLN A 15 -54.84 5.10 -25.01
CA GLN A 15 -54.66 6.54 -25.12
C GLN A 15 -53.31 6.95 -25.71
N SER A 16 -53.46 7.61 -26.84
CA SER A 16 -52.49 8.32 -27.65
C SER A 16 -51.69 9.38 -26.89
N LYS A 17 -50.37 9.47 -27.18
CA LYS A 17 -49.68 10.70 -27.67
C LYS A 17 -48.17 10.48 -27.87
N PRO A 18 -47.52 11.30 -28.72
CA PRO A 18 -46.39 10.88 -29.55
C PRO A 18 -45.02 11.05 -28.86
N HIS A 19 -44.08 10.22 -29.32
CA HIS A 19 -42.65 10.33 -29.09
C HIS A 19 -42.12 11.78 -29.22
N LYS A 20 -41.46 12.25 -28.16
CA LYS A 20 -40.27 13.08 -28.28
C LYS A 20 -39.18 12.53 -27.38
N LEU A 21 -38.09 12.13 -28.02
CA LEU A 21 -36.80 11.77 -27.47
C LEU A 21 -36.35 12.73 -26.36
N LEU A 22 -35.88 12.20 -25.24
CA LEU A 22 -34.73 12.77 -24.54
C LEU A 22 -33.97 11.67 -23.79
N THR A 23 -32.84 11.29 -24.39
CA THR A 23 -31.82 10.39 -23.88
C THR A 23 -31.08 11.07 -22.73
N ALA A 24 -31.03 10.45 -21.55
CA ALA A 24 -30.13 10.87 -20.47
C ALA A 24 -29.36 9.62 -19.99
N MET A 25 -28.17 9.43 -20.56
CA MET A 25 -27.19 8.47 -20.05
C MET A 25 -26.58 9.02 -18.77
N ILE A 26 -26.78 8.31 -17.65
CA ILE A 26 -26.03 8.49 -16.41
C ILE A 26 -24.85 7.52 -16.49
N ALA A 27 -23.69 8.06 -16.87
CA ALA A 27 -22.40 7.41 -16.72
C ALA A 27 -21.81 7.83 -15.37
N CYS A 28 -21.93 6.97 -14.36
CA CYS A 28 -21.10 7.10 -13.15
C CYS A 28 -19.83 6.28 -13.38
N ALA A 29 -18.70 7.00 -13.35
CA ALA A 29 -17.36 6.47 -13.46
C ALA A 29 -17.09 5.47 -12.32
N LEU A 30 -16.89 4.20 -12.69
CA LEU A 30 -16.17 3.26 -11.85
C LEU A 30 -14.70 3.64 -11.91
N ILE A 31 -14.15 3.94 -10.73
CA ILE A 31 -12.75 4.15 -10.46
C ILE A 31 -12.03 2.88 -10.91
N ALA A 32 -11.12 3.01 -11.87
CA ALA A 32 -10.20 1.94 -12.22
C ALA A 32 -9.27 1.73 -11.01
N ALA A 33 -9.62 0.80 -10.13
CA ALA A 33 -8.59 0.04 -9.44
C ALA A 33 -7.79 -0.63 -10.55
N ALA A 34 -6.53 -0.22 -10.71
CA ALA A 34 -5.62 -0.83 -11.66
C ALA A 34 -5.46 -2.30 -11.27
N CYS A 35 -6.20 -3.17 -11.96
CA CYS A 35 -5.93 -4.59 -12.03
C CYS A 35 -4.59 -4.78 -12.75
N GLY A 36 -3.49 -4.82 -11.99
CA GLY A 36 -2.16 -5.22 -12.46
C GLY A 36 -1.83 -6.70 -12.14
N GLY A 37 -2.82 -7.51 -11.79
CA GLY A 37 -2.65 -8.94 -11.55
C GLY A 37 -2.59 -9.75 -12.85
N GLY A 38 -1.62 -9.46 -13.72
CA GLY A 38 -1.32 -10.25 -14.91
C GLY A 38 -0.44 -11.45 -14.53
N SER A 39 -0.80 -12.64 -14.99
CA SER A 39 -0.06 -13.90 -14.80
C SER A 39 1.32 -13.96 -15.47
N ASP A 40 1.79 -12.85 -16.05
CA ASP A 40 2.96 -12.77 -16.91
C ASP A 40 4.02 -11.86 -16.30
N GLN A 41 4.45 -12.16 -15.07
CA GLN A 41 5.65 -11.51 -14.53
C GLN A 41 6.83 -11.69 -15.49
N THR A 42 7.61 -10.63 -15.67
CA THR A 42 8.87 -10.68 -16.40
C THR A 42 9.92 -11.47 -15.61
N GLN A 43 11.02 -11.86 -16.27
CA GLN A 43 12.15 -12.47 -15.55
C GLN A 43 12.75 -11.50 -14.51
N LEU A 44 12.82 -10.20 -14.84
CA LEU A 44 13.31 -9.17 -13.94
C LEU A 44 12.46 -9.10 -12.67
N GLU A 45 11.14 -9.05 -12.81
CA GLU A 45 10.21 -8.96 -11.66
C GLU A 45 10.33 -10.17 -10.74
N ARG A 46 10.38 -11.39 -11.29
CA ARG A 46 10.57 -12.61 -10.49
C ARG A 46 11.90 -12.58 -9.73
N GLU A 47 13.00 -12.29 -10.42
CA GLU A 47 14.32 -12.23 -9.79
C GLU A 47 14.39 -11.11 -8.73
N LEU A 48 13.74 -9.98 -8.99
CA LEU A 48 13.70 -8.85 -8.07
C LEU A 48 12.84 -9.19 -6.85
N GLN A 49 11.69 -9.85 -7.03
CA GLN A 49 10.85 -10.33 -5.94
C GLN A 49 11.62 -11.28 -5.02
N ASP A 50 12.35 -12.25 -5.58
CA ASP A 50 13.14 -13.21 -4.79
C ASP A 50 14.26 -12.53 -4.00
N LYS A 51 15.04 -11.67 -4.65
CA LYS A 51 16.19 -10.99 -4.02
C LYS A 51 15.73 -9.95 -3.01
N ALA A 52 14.87 -9.03 -3.42
CA ALA A 52 14.39 -7.96 -2.56
C ALA A 52 13.51 -8.49 -1.41
N GLY A 53 12.73 -9.55 -1.64
CA GLY A 53 11.97 -10.22 -0.59
C GLY A 53 12.87 -10.87 0.47
N SER A 54 14.01 -11.44 0.05
CA SER A 54 14.98 -12.00 0.99
C SER A 54 15.62 -10.93 1.89
N ASP A 55 15.78 -9.70 1.41
CA ASP A 55 16.38 -8.61 2.19
C ASP A 55 15.50 -8.14 3.35
N ILE A 56 14.19 -8.31 3.24
CA ILE A 56 13.21 -7.78 4.20
C ILE A 56 12.57 -8.87 5.08
N LEU A 57 13.14 -10.08 5.08
CA LEU A 57 12.71 -11.12 6.00
C LEU A 57 12.71 -10.61 7.46
N PRO A 58 11.71 -10.98 8.27
CA PRO A 58 10.77 -12.09 8.07
C PRO A 58 9.49 -11.73 7.29
N VAL A 59 9.28 -10.48 6.88
CA VAL A 59 8.05 -10.11 6.16
C VAL A 59 8.17 -10.45 4.68
N GLU A 60 7.04 -10.79 4.05
CA GLU A 60 6.99 -11.18 2.64
C GLU A 60 6.79 -9.96 1.73
N LEU A 61 7.55 -9.94 0.64
CA LEU A 61 7.32 -9.04 -0.49
C LEU A 61 6.32 -9.68 -1.44
N GLY A 62 5.30 -8.92 -1.81
CA GLY A 62 4.30 -9.31 -2.81
C GLY A 62 4.88 -9.42 -4.22
N LEU A 63 3.99 -9.57 -5.19
CA LEU A 63 4.38 -9.55 -6.60
C LEU A 63 5.00 -8.19 -6.93
N VAL A 64 6.12 -8.21 -7.65
CA VAL A 64 6.75 -7.00 -8.17
C VAL A 64 6.15 -6.69 -9.54
N ASP A 65 5.77 -5.43 -9.74
CA ASP A 65 5.21 -4.88 -10.99
C ASP A 65 6.10 -3.73 -11.48
N CYS A 66 6.78 -3.94 -12.60
CA CYS A 66 7.66 -2.96 -13.20
C CYS A 66 6.99 -2.33 -14.45
N PRO A 67 7.22 -1.03 -14.71
CA PRO A 67 6.63 -0.35 -15.86
C PRO A 67 7.07 -0.98 -17.20
N GLU A 68 6.10 -1.34 -18.03
CA GLU A 68 6.31 -2.01 -19.34
C GLU A 68 6.97 -1.10 -20.39
N ASP A 69 6.67 0.20 -20.35
CA ASP A 69 7.05 1.17 -21.41
C ASP A 69 8.41 1.85 -21.17
N VAL A 70 9.26 1.30 -20.28
CA VAL A 70 10.57 1.90 -20.03
C VAL A 70 11.53 1.56 -21.15
N VAL A 71 12.10 2.61 -21.78
CA VAL A 71 13.24 2.44 -22.68
C VAL A 71 14.47 2.09 -21.83
N VAL A 72 14.75 0.79 -21.72
CA VAL A 72 15.85 0.23 -20.96
C VAL A 72 17.16 0.50 -21.69
N THR A 73 17.92 1.48 -21.21
CA THR A 73 19.29 1.79 -21.64
C THR A 73 20.22 1.70 -20.44
N PRO A 74 21.55 1.58 -20.64
CA PRO A 74 22.50 1.70 -19.54
C PRO A 74 22.25 2.99 -18.75
N GLU A 75 22.28 2.89 -17.42
CA GLU A 75 21.95 3.94 -16.46
C GLU A 75 20.47 4.36 -16.37
N SER A 76 19.56 3.69 -17.09
CA SER A 76 18.11 3.90 -16.90
C SER A 76 17.71 3.56 -15.46
N VAL A 77 16.87 4.40 -14.87
CA VAL A 77 16.32 4.23 -13.52
C VAL A 77 14.80 4.26 -13.60
N PHE A 78 14.14 3.31 -12.94
CA PHE A 78 12.69 3.23 -12.85
C PHE A 78 12.26 2.64 -11.50
N ILE A 79 10.98 2.80 -11.16
CA ILE A 79 10.37 2.29 -9.94
C ILE A 79 9.50 1.10 -10.29
N CYS A 80 9.70 -0.01 -9.61
CA CYS A 80 8.76 -1.12 -9.59
C CYS A 80 7.94 -1.06 -8.30
N ALA A 81 6.64 -1.25 -8.42
CA ALA A 81 5.70 -1.29 -7.32
C ALA A 81 5.59 -2.72 -6.78
N SER A 82 5.23 -2.84 -5.51
CA SER A 82 4.87 -4.09 -4.85
C SER A 82 4.04 -3.79 -3.60
N GLU A 83 3.82 -4.80 -2.77
CA GLU A 83 3.15 -4.69 -1.49
C GLU A 83 3.90 -5.46 -0.42
N VAL A 84 3.91 -4.94 0.81
CA VAL A 84 4.43 -5.62 2.00
C VAL A 84 3.40 -5.44 3.10
N ALA A 85 2.97 -6.54 3.74
CA ALA A 85 1.90 -6.51 4.75
C ALA A 85 0.62 -5.74 4.29
N GLY A 86 0.27 -5.85 3.00
CA GLY A 86 -0.89 -5.16 2.40
C GLY A 86 -0.71 -3.65 2.20
N GLN A 87 0.50 -3.11 2.42
CA GLN A 87 0.84 -1.70 2.23
C GLN A 87 1.74 -1.53 1.01
N TYR A 88 1.61 -0.38 0.35
CA TYR A 88 2.38 -0.05 -0.85
C TYR A 88 3.89 -0.06 -0.59
N TYR A 89 4.63 -0.64 -1.52
CA TYR A 89 6.08 -0.79 -1.44
C TYR A 89 6.73 -0.45 -2.78
N GLU A 90 7.92 0.16 -2.75
CA GLU A 90 8.64 0.56 -3.96
C GLU A 90 10.09 0.07 -3.95
N LEU A 91 10.50 -0.41 -5.12
CA LEU A 91 11.87 -0.76 -5.45
C LEU A 91 12.35 0.14 -6.58
N GLN A 92 13.47 0.83 -6.39
CA GLN A 92 14.13 1.55 -7.48
C GLN A 92 15.15 0.65 -8.15
N VAL A 93 14.97 0.40 -9.44
CA VAL A 93 15.88 -0.37 -10.26
C VAL A 93 16.77 0.58 -11.06
N ARG A 94 18.06 0.28 -11.16
CA ARG A 94 19.02 0.93 -12.04
C ARG A 94 19.68 -0.11 -12.94
N ILE A 95 19.58 0.08 -14.25
CA ILE A 95 20.27 -0.72 -15.25
C ILE A 95 21.73 -0.26 -15.33
N ILE A 96 22.67 -1.19 -15.23
CA ILE A 96 24.10 -0.94 -15.20
C ILE A 96 24.69 -0.99 -16.62
N ASP A 97 24.24 -1.95 -17.44
CA ASP A 97 24.84 -2.17 -18.76
C ASP A 97 23.82 -2.63 -19.82
N LYS A 98 24.32 -2.86 -21.04
CA LYS A 98 23.50 -3.28 -22.19
C LYS A 98 23.12 -4.77 -22.12
N GLN A 99 23.74 -5.52 -21.22
CA GLN A 99 23.48 -6.94 -20.98
C GLN A 99 22.30 -7.12 -20.02
N GLY A 100 21.78 -6.02 -19.45
CA GLY A 100 20.67 -6.05 -18.52
C GLY A 100 21.11 -6.31 -17.09
N GLN A 101 22.40 -6.17 -16.76
CA GLN A 101 22.81 -6.15 -15.35
C GLN A 101 22.14 -4.96 -14.67
N TYR A 102 21.64 -5.17 -13.46
CA TYR A 102 20.96 -4.13 -12.70
C TYR A 102 21.37 -4.15 -11.23
N SER A 103 21.19 -3.00 -10.58
CA SER A 103 21.15 -2.86 -9.12
C SER A 103 19.75 -2.42 -8.72
N TYR A 104 19.35 -2.68 -7.48
CA TYR A 104 18.10 -2.19 -6.93
C TYR A 104 18.31 -1.58 -5.54
N ALA A 105 17.37 -0.75 -5.13
CA ALA A 105 17.32 -0.17 -3.81
C ALA A 105 15.87 -0.13 -3.31
N HIS A 106 15.69 -0.53 -2.04
CA HIS A 106 14.43 -0.33 -1.32
C HIS A 106 14.15 1.16 -1.15
N LYS A 107 12.92 1.59 -1.40
CA LYS A 107 12.44 2.95 -1.12
C LYS A 107 11.57 3.04 0.12
N HIS A 108 11.08 1.89 0.57
CA HIS A 108 10.32 1.74 1.80
C HIS A 108 11.02 0.73 2.71
N HIS A 109 10.69 0.73 3.99
CA HIS A 109 11.10 -0.32 4.92
C HIS A 109 9.92 -0.74 5.80
N PRO A 110 9.68 -2.05 5.98
CA PRO A 110 8.67 -2.54 6.90
C PRO A 110 9.20 -2.56 8.33
N LEU A 111 8.71 -1.64 9.16
CA LEU A 111 9.01 -1.62 10.60
C LEU A 111 8.02 -2.51 11.34
N GLN A 112 8.50 -3.54 12.04
CA GLN A 112 7.64 -4.30 12.95
C GLN A 112 7.34 -3.42 14.17
N LEU A 113 6.06 -3.04 14.35
CA LEU A 113 5.70 -1.99 15.30
C LEU A 113 6.03 -2.40 16.74
N VAL A 114 5.72 -3.63 17.14
CA VAL A 114 6.05 -4.11 18.49
C VAL A 114 7.53 -3.99 18.86
N ASN A 115 8.44 -4.24 17.91
CA ASN A 115 9.88 -4.11 18.15
C ASN A 115 10.31 -2.64 18.18
N THR A 116 9.70 -1.82 17.32
CA THR A 116 9.98 -0.39 17.22
C THR A 116 9.51 0.32 18.50
N GLU A 117 8.32 0.00 18.99
CA GLU A 117 7.76 0.51 20.24
C GLU A 117 8.60 0.10 21.44
N ALA A 118 9.03 -1.16 21.53
CA ALA A 118 9.91 -1.61 22.61
C ALA A 118 11.25 -0.87 22.60
N LEU A 119 11.86 -0.71 21.43
CA LEU A 119 13.11 0.05 21.27
C LEU A 119 12.94 1.51 21.71
N LEU A 120 11.85 2.17 21.28
CA LEU A 120 11.57 3.55 21.63
C LEU A 120 11.23 3.71 23.11
N ALA A 121 10.48 2.77 23.70
CA ALA A 121 10.17 2.78 25.12
C ALA A 121 11.44 2.74 25.97
N ASP A 122 12.38 1.86 25.65
CA ASP A 122 13.67 1.76 26.35
C ASP A 122 14.49 3.05 26.21
N GLN A 123 14.58 3.60 25.00
CA GLN A 123 15.39 4.80 24.72
C GLN A 123 14.78 6.05 25.34
N VAL A 124 13.45 6.23 25.25
CA VAL A 124 12.74 7.36 25.84
C VAL A 124 12.78 7.26 27.36
N ALA A 125 12.56 6.08 27.95
CA ALA A 125 12.64 5.88 29.40
C ALA A 125 14.02 6.25 29.95
N TYR A 126 15.09 5.89 29.22
CA TYR A 126 16.46 6.29 29.55
C TYR A 126 16.63 7.83 29.55
N GLU A 127 16.06 8.53 28.57
CA GLU A 127 16.16 10.00 28.48
C GLU A 127 15.35 10.72 29.57
N VAL A 128 14.11 10.29 29.82
CA VAL A 128 13.18 10.99 30.73
C VAL A 128 13.32 10.55 32.19
N GLY A 129 13.95 9.41 32.44
CA GLY A 129 14.22 8.88 33.79
C GLY A 129 13.03 8.17 34.46
N PHE A 130 12.04 7.72 33.68
CA PHE A 130 10.91 6.92 34.14
C PHE A 130 10.32 6.09 33.00
N ASP A 131 9.60 5.03 33.35
CA ASP A 131 9.02 4.12 32.37
C ASP A 131 7.87 4.74 31.57
N VAL A 132 7.87 4.46 30.27
CA VAL A 132 6.83 4.85 29.32
C VAL A 132 6.36 3.65 28.51
N MET A 133 5.09 3.66 28.12
CA MET A 133 4.58 2.83 27.03
C MET A 133 4.61 3.66 25.76
N VAL A 134 5.01 3.05 24.64
CA VAL A 134 5.01 3.70 23.32
C VAL A 134 3.99 3.00 22.44
N ASP A 135 3.18 3.79 21.74
CA ASP A 135 2.18 3.35 20.77
C ASP A 135 2.45 4.03 19.44
N CYS A 136 2.77 3.25 18.41
CA CYS A 136 3.05 3.71 17.06
C CYS A 136 1.93 3.36 16.05
N GLY A 137 0.79 2.84 16.53
CA GLY A 137 -0.32 2.36 15.73
C GLY A 137 -0.66 0.88 15.98
N ASP A 138 -1.80 0.45 15.44
CA ASP A 138 -2.38 -0.88 15.74
C ASP A 138 -1.92 -2.01 14.80
N ASP A 139 -1.23 -1.68 13.69
CA ASP A 139 -0.81 -2.65 12.69
C ASP A 139 0.43 -3.46 13.13
N GLU A 140 0.61 -4.67 12.60
CA GLU A 140 1.83 -5.45 12.92
C GLU A 140 3.08 -4.79 12.32
N TYR A 141 2.94 -4.22 11.12
CA TYR A 141 3.99 -3.54 10.39
C TYR A 141 3.54 -2.15 9.96
N LEU A 142 4.47 -1.19 10.01
CA LEU A 142 4.36 0.07 9.30
C LEU A 142 5.33 0.07 8.12
N VAL A 143 4.83 0.16 6.90
CA VAL A 143 5.65 0.28 5.70
C VAL A 143 5.86 1.76 5.39
N ALA A 144 7.00 2.30 5.81
CA ALA A 144 7.30 3.72 5.69
C ALA A 144 8.33 3.99 4.58
N PRO A 145 8.20 5.11 3.83
CA PRO A 145 9.25 5.57 2.94
C PRO A 145 10.53 5.87 3.72
N ILE A 146 11.67 5.46 3.19
CA ILE A 146 12.97 5.75 3.80
C ILE A 146 13.22 7.27 3.74
N GLY A 147 13.63 7.84 4.88
CA GLY A 147 13.81 9.27 5.08
C GLY A 147 12.54 10.01 5.50
N SER A 148 11.40 9.32 5.67
CA SER A 148 10.17 9.92 6.19
C SER A 148 10.09 9.89 7.72
N SER A 149 9.21 10.72 8.27
CA SER A 149 8.87 10.72 9.69
C SER A 149 7.44 10.23 9.91
N PHE A 150 7.21 9.59 11.05
CA PHE A 150 5.90 9.23 11.59
C PHE A 150 5.88 9.50 13.10
N ASN A 151 4.69 9.50 13.71
CA ASN A 151 4.55 9.82 15.11
C ASN A 151 4.17 8.59 15.93
N CYS A 152 4.75 8.50 17.12
CA CYS A 152 4.31 7.60 18.17
C CYS A 152 3.88 8.39 19.40
N LEU A 153 3.10 7.77 20.28
CA LEU A 153 2.64 8.35 21.53
C LEU A 153 3.34 7.67 22.71
N ALA A 154 4.14 8.43 23.44
CA ALA A 154 4.66 8.01 24.74
C ALA A 154 3.63 8.30 25.83
N THR A 155 3.28 7.30 26.63
CA THR A 155 2.44 7.44 27.82
C THR A 155 3.24 7.00 29.04
N ARG A 156 3.44 7.89 30.01
CA ARG A 156 4.06 7.56 31.28
C ARG A 156 3.22 6.51 32.01
N VAL A 157 3.86 5.41 32.41
CA VAL A 157 3.20 4.30 33.14
C VAL A 157 2.56 4.82 34.44
N ASP A 158 3.30 5.67 35.15
CA ASP A 158 2.83 6.32 36.38
C ASP A 158 2.11 7.64 36.07
N GLY A 159 0.78 7.62 36.10
CA GLY A 159 -0.05 8.82 36.03
C GLY A 159 -0.48 9.25 34.63
N GLY A 160 -0.09 8.52 33.57
CA GLY A 160 -0.71 8.63 32.25
C GLY A 160 -0.41 9.92 31.49
N ALA A 161 0.63 10.68 31.87
CA ALA A 161 1.06 11.85 31.12
C ALA A 161 1.54 11.42 29.72
N GLN A 162 1.20 12.19 28.70
CA GLN A 162 1.46 11.84 27.30
C GLN A 162 2.40 12.86 26.63
N ALA A 163 3.21 12.36 25.70
CA ALA A 163 4.04 13.16 24.81
C ALA A 163 4.12 12.49 23.43
N THR A 164 4.22 13.29 22.37
CA THR A 164 4.44 12.78 21.01
C THR A 164 5.94 12.57 20.78
N ILE A 165 6.28 11.42 20.21
CA ILE A 165 7.60 11.12 19.66
C ILE A 165 7.51 11.28 18.15
N GLU A 166 8.31 12.16 17.57
CA GLU A 166 8.54 12.14 16.12
C GLU A 166 9.65 11.14 15.84
N VAL A 167 9.36 10.12 15.03
CA VAL A 167 10.29 9.06 14.65
C VAL A 167 10.63 9.21 13.17
N ARG A 168 11.91 9.16 12.83
CA ARG A 168 12.40 9.26 11.46
C ARG A 168 13.07 7.95 11.06
N LEU A 169 12.62 7.37 9.94
CA LEU A 169 13.23 6.20 9.33
C LEU A 169 14.44 6.64 8.51
N GLU A 170 15.65 6.26 8.92
CA GLU A 170 16.89 6.77 8.33
C GLU A 170 17.33 6.00 7.09
N ASP A 171 17.12 4.68 7.05
CA ASP A 171 17.65 3.83 5.98
C ASP A 171 16.88 2.52 5.76
N ALA A 172 17.36 1.75 4.79
CA ALA A 172 16.82 0.45 4.40
C ALA A 172 17.08 -0.67 5.42
N GLN A 173 17.86 -0.44 6.48
CA GLN A 173 18.08 -1.40 7.56
C GLN A 173 17.12 -1.19 8.73
N GLY A 174 16.17 -0.25 8.61
CA GLY A 174 15.20 0.04 9.67
C GLY A 174 15.79 0.83 10.82
N ARG A 175 16.95 1.49 10.64
CA ARG A 175 17.45 2.40 11.68
C ARG A 175 16.50 3.59 11.79
N VAL A 176 16.16 3.93 13.03
CA VAL A 176 15.33 5.09 13.34
C VAL A 176 16.09 6.07 14.24
N SER A 177 15.85 7.36 14.05
CA SER A 177 16.10 8.38 15.06
C SER A 177 14.78 8.92 15.57
N TRP A 178 14.78 9.56 16.74
CA TRP A 178 13.56 10.13 17.30
C TRP A 178 13.83 11.37 18.13
N ASP A 179 12.79 12.18 18.28
CA ASP A 179 12.77 13.37 19.13
C ASP A 179 11.44 13.46 19.89
N LEU A 180 11.48 13.90 21.15
CA LEU A 180 10.26 14.27 21.88
C LEU A 180 9.76 15.64 21.41
N VAL A 181 8.57 15.65 20.81
CA VAL A 181 7.91 16.88 20.39
C VAL A 181 7.33 17.55 21.63
N ARG A 182 7.95 18.66 22.05
CA ARG A 182 7.40 19.49 23.12
C ARG A 182 6.27 20.35 22.55
N ALA A 183 5.08 20.21 23.14
CA ALA A 183 3.98 21.15 22.95
C ALA A 183 4.25 22.48 23.69
#